data_AF-R5P5J0-F1
#
_entry.id   AF-R5P5J0-F1
#
_cell.length_a   1.000
_cell.length_b   1.000
_cell.length_c   1.000
_cell.angle_alpha   90.00
_cell.angle_beta   90.00
_cell.angle_gamma   90.00
#
_symmetry.space_group_name_H-M   'P 1'
#
loop_
_entity.id
_entity.type
_entity.pdbx_description
1 polymer ?
#
loop_
_entity_poly.entity_id
_entity_poly.type
_entity_poly.pdbx_seq_one_letter_code
_entity_poly.pdbx_strand_id
1 'polypeptide(L)'
;MKPKRFSIGSSNDPINESVNEPVNEPVNLTERQKLILQMFSEDKSLSRERLSEKTNLSDATAKREIAFLKKTGYLERIGSKLIGN
;
A
#
# COMPACT_ATOMS: atom_id res chain seq x y z
N MET A 1 17.69 38.13 3.35
CA MET A 1 16.34 37.63 3.02
C MET A 1 16.44 36.66 1.84
N LYS A 2 16.01 35.41 2.03
CA LYS A 2 15.86 34.37 0.99
C LYS A 2 14.55 33.64 1.33
N PRO A 3 13.65 33.40 0.36
CA PRO A 3 12.28 32.99 0.68
C PRO A 3 12.23 31.55 1.20
N LYS A 4 11.48 31.38 2.29
CA LYS A 4 11.02 30.09 2.81
C LYS A 4 10.07 29.50 1.76
N ARG A 5 10.48 28.42 1.10
CA ARG A 5 9.58 27.67 0.21
C ARG A 5 8.65 26.86 1.08
N PHE A 6 7.48 27.44 1.36
CA PHE A 6 6.30 26.69 1.79
C PHE A 6 5.77 25.96 0.57
N SER A 7 5.81 24.62 0.59
CA SER A 7 4.97 23.82 -0.29
C SER A 7 3.71 23.48 0.50
N ILE A 8 2.65 24.23 0.21
CA ILE A 8 1.31 24.07 0.77
C ILE A 8 0.62 22.94 -0.02
N GLY A 9 0.12 21.95 0.72
CA GLY A 9 -1.20 21.37 0.53
C GLY A 9 -1.48 20.62 -0.77
N SER A 10 -1.50 19.29 -0.67
CA SER A 10 -2.62 18.54 -1.22
C SER A 10 -3.05 17.51 -0.18
N SER A 11 -3.70 18.01 0.89
CA SER A 11 -4.55 17.19 1.74
C SER A 11 -5.76 16.80 0.90
N ASN A 12 -5.60 15.78 0.05
CA ASN A 12 -6.75 15.04 -0.45
C ASN A 12 -7.10 14.08 0.68
N ASP A 13 -7.90 14.54 1.64
CA ASP A 13 -8.57 13.67 2.61
C ASP A 13 -9.47 12.71 1.83
N PRO A 14 -9.17 11.40 1.74
CA PRO A 14 -10.17 10.44 1.40
C PRO A 14 -10.87 10.12 2.71
N ILE A 15 -11.99 10.81 2.97
CA ILE A 15 -13.03 10.29 3.86
C ILE A 15 -13.57 9.03 3.19
N ASN A 16 -12.85 7.91 3.31
CA ASN A 16 -13.41 6.60 3.03
C ASN A 16 -13.65 5.93 4.37
N GLU A 17 -14.80 6.30 4.92
CA GLU A 17 -15.46 5.68 6.05
C GLU A 17 -15.48 4.15 5.87
N SER A 18 -14.79 3.49 6.81
CA SER A 18 -15.16 2.22 7.41
C SER A 18 -15.74 1.13 6.50
N VAL A 19 -14.85 0.36 5.86
CA VAL A 19 -15.10 -1.08 5.67
C VAL A 19 -13.83 -1.83 6.04
N ASN A 20 -13.71 -2.23 7.30
CA ASN A 20 -12.69 -3.17 7.75
C ASN A 20 -13.34 -4.12 8.76
N GLU A 21 -14.17 -5.01 8.23
CA GLU A 21 -14.53 -6.21 8.96
C GLU A 21 -13.27 -7.07 9.18
N PRO A 22 -13.14 -7.72 10.35
CA PRO A 22 -12.02 -8.61 10.62
C PRO A 22 -12.14 -9.84 9.71
N VAL A 23 -11.30 -9.92 8.68
CA VAL A 23 -11.17 -11.12 7.85
C VAL A 23 -10.45 -12.19 8.68
N ASN A 24 -11.23 -12.94 9.47
CA ASN A 24 -10.76 -14.02 10.33
C ASN A 24 -11.36 -15.37 9.91
N GLU A 25 -11.57 -15.55 8.60
CA GLU A 25 -11.95 -16.81 7.95
C GLU A 25 -10.73 -17.47 7.31
N PRO A 26 -10.75 -18.80 7.02
CA PRO A 26 -9.64 -19.50 6.36
C PRO A 26 -9.13 -18.69 5.15
N VAL A 27 -7.81 -18.52 5.09
CA VAL A 27 -7.08 -17.50 4.30
C VAL A 27 -7.19 -17.74 2.79
N ASN A 28 -8.38 -17.57 2.24
CA ASN A 28 -8.58 -17.46 0.81
C ASN A 28 -8.32 -16.00 0.42
N LEU A 29 -7.31 -15.80 -0.42
CA LEU A 29 -6.99 -14.46 -0.93
C LEU A 29 -8.18 -13.92 -1.72
N THR A 30 -8.57 -12.68 -1.43
CA THR A 30 -9.59 -11.98 -2.22
C THR A 30 -9.06 -11.67 -3.62
N GLU A 31 -9.95 -11.47 -4.60
CA GLU A 31 -9.55 -11.08 -5.96
C GLU A 31 -8.70 -9.80 -5.96
N ARG A 32 -9.00 -8.86 -5.05
CA ARG A 32 -8.20 -7.65 -4.85
C ARG A 32 -6.77 -7.97 -4.38
N GLN A 33 -6.62 -8.88 -3.43
CA GLN A 33 -5.30 -9.30 -2.93
C GLN A 33 -4.50 -10.02 -4.00
N LYS A 34 -5.14 -10.90 -4.79
CA LYS A 34 -4.51 -11.54 -5.95
C LYS A 34 -4.04 -10.52 -6.99
N LEU A 35 -4.86 -9.52 -7.29
CA LEU A 35 -4.49 -8.41 -8.19
C LEU A 35 -3.27 -7.64 -7.68
N ILE A 36 -3.22 -7.36 -6.37
CA ILE A 36 -2.06 -6.69 -5.75
C ILE A 36 -0.78 -7.55 -5.91
N LEU A 37 -0.87 -8.85 -5.65
CA LEU A 37 0.27 -9.77 -5.83
C LEU A 37 0.71 -9.84 -7.29
N GLN A 38 -0.23 -9.91 -8.23
CA GLN A 38 0.06 -9.89 -9.66
C GLN A 38 0.81 -8.61 -10.04
N MET A 39 0.36 -7.44 -9.59
CA MET A 39 1.03 -6.18 -9.89
C MET A 39 2.45 -6.09 -9.32
N PHE A 40 2.70 -6.61 -8.12
CA PHE A 40 4.08 -6.71 -7.59
C PHE A 40 4.93 -7.75 -8.33
N SER A 41 4.29 -8.80 -8.88
CA SER A 41 4.98 -9.78 -9.71
C SER A 41 5.39 -9.19 -11.06
N GLU A 42 4.56 -8.34 -11.65
CA GLU A 42 4.82 -7.63 -12.90
C GLU A 42 5.84 -6.49 -12.71
N ASP A 43 5.71 -5.71 -11.63
CA ASP A 43 6.60 -4.60 -11.29
C ASP A 43 7.04 -4.69 -9.82
N LYS A 44 8.23 -5.24 -9.59
CA LYS A 44 8.83 -5.37 -8.24
C LYS A 44 9.23 -4.03 -7.62
N SER A 45 9.30 -2.96 -8.42
CA SER A 45 9.62 -1.60 -7.98
C SER A 45 8.38 -0.75 -7.69
N LEU A 46 7.19 -1.34 -7.84
CA LEU A 46 5.92 -0.66 -7.67
C LEU A 46 5.81 -0.04 -6.27
N SER A 47 5.56 1.27 -6.23
CA SER A 47 5.31 1.98 -4.98
C SER A 47 3.86 1.78 -4.52
N ARG A 48 3.62 1.94 -3.22
CA ARG A 48 2.26 1.90 -2.65
C ARG A 48 1.33 2.93 -3.29
N GLU A 49 1.84 4.12 -3.59
CA GLU A 49 1.08 5.21 -4.23
C GLU A 49 0.61 4.80 -5.62
N ARG A 50 1.53 4.29 -6.46
CA ARG A 50 1.20 3.78 -7.80
C ARG A 50 0.26 2.57 -7.76
N LEU A 51 0.41 1.70 -6.77
CA LEU A 51 -0.53 0.60 -6.53
C LEU A 51 -1.94 1.14 -6.26
N SER A 52 -2.06 2.14 -5.39
CA SER A 52 -3.33 2.78 -5.03
C SER A 52 -4.01 3.39 -6.27
N GLU A 53 -3.25 4.12 -7.08
CA GLU A 53 -3.72 4.71 -8.35
C GLU A 53 -4.22 3.64 -9.33
N LYS A 54 -3.46 2.55 -9.51
CA LYS A 54 -3.80 1.48 -10.47
C LYS A 54 -4.97 0.61 -10.02
N THR A 55 -5.14 0.41 -8.71
CA THR A 55 -6.22 -0.42 -8.14
C THR A 55 -7.48 0.37 -7.79
N ASN A 56 -7.44 1.70 -7.90
CA ASN A 56 -8.48 2.60 -7.39
C ASN A 56 -8.77 2.37 -5.88
N LEU A 57 -7.76 1.92 -5.13
CA LEU A 57 -7.83 1.77 -3.67
C LEU A 57 -7.42 3.07 -3.00
N SER A 58 -7.87 3.26 -1.76
CA SER A 58 -7.30 4.29 -0.88
C SER A 58 -5.94 3.85 -0.34
N ASP A 59 -5.08 4.81 0.02
CA ASP A 59 -3.76 4.54 0.61
C ASP A 59 -3.87 3.67 1.88
N ALA A 60 -4.91 3.90 2.69
CA ALA A 60 -5.20 3.12 3.88
C ALA A 60 -5.51 1.65 3.54
N THR A 61 -6.35 1.40 2.53
CA THR A 61 -6.68 0.04 2.09
C THR A 61 -5.46 -0.64 1.47
N ALA A 62 -4.76 0.03 0.55
CA ALA A 62 -3.53 -0.50 -0.05
C ALA A 62 -2.49 -0.87 1.03
N LYS A 63 -2.30 0.00 2.05
CA LYS A 63 -1.44 -0.27 3.20
C LYS A 63 -1.87 -1.51 3.99
N ARG A 64 -3.17 -1.66 4.26
CA ARG A 64 -3.72 -2.82 5.00
C ARG A 64 -3.53 -4.12 4.23
N GLU A 65 -3.86 -4.13 2.94
CA GLU A 65 -3.69 -5.32 2.08
C GLU A 65 -2.22 -5.73 1.99
N ILE A 66 -1.31 -4.77 1.74
CA ILE A 66 0.14 -5.03 1.75
C ILE A 66 0.60 -5.60 3.10
N ALA A 67 0.11 -5.04 4.22
CA ALA A 67 0.47 -5.51 5.55
C ALA A 67 -0.06 -6.93 5.82
N PHE A 68 -1.28 -7.22 5.38
CA PHE A 68 -1.86 -8.56 5.47
C PHE A 68 -1.06 -9.58 4.66
N LEU A 69 -0.77 -9.28 3.39
CA LEU A 69 0.02 -10.13 2.50
C LEU A 69 1.43 -10.38 3.05
N LYS A 70 2.04 -9.38 3.69
CA LYS A 70 3.31 -9.54 4.41
C LYS A 70 3.18 -10.44 5.64
N LYS A 71 2.15 -10.22 6.46
CA LYS A 71 1.92 -11.00 7.68
C LYS A 71 1.64 -12.48 7.38
N THR A 72 0.97 -12.75 6.26
CA THR A 72 0.62 -14.09 5.80
C THR A 72 1.71 -14.76 4.95
N GLY A 73 2.77 -14.03 4.58
CA GLY A 73 3.92 -14.57 3.86
C GLY A 73 3.79 -14.57 2.33
N TYR A 74 2.72 -14.01 1.76
CA TYR A 74 2.55 -13.88 0.31
C TYR A 74 3.36 -12.75 -0.32
N LEU A 75 3.77 -11.75 0.47
CA LEU A 75 4.55 -10.62 -0.01
C LEU A 75 5.74 -10.34 0.91
N GLU A 76 6.94 -10.29 0.36
CA GLU A 76 8.15 -9.96 1.11
C GLU A 76 8.74 -8.61 0.66
N ARG A 77 9.53 -7.97 1.54
CA ARG A 77 10.24 -6.75 1.18
C ARG A 77 11.54 -7.13 0.49
N ILE A 78 11.63 -6.86 -0.81
CA ILE A 78 12.87 -6.99 -1.57
C ILE A 78 13.64 -5.67 -1.48
N GLY A 79 14.82 -5.69 -0.83
CA GLY A 79 15.72 -4.55 -0.75
C GLY A 79 16.53 -4.49 0.54
N SER A 80 17.81 -4.14 0.40
CA SER A 80 18.74 -3.99 1.53
C SER A 80 18.22 -2.92 2.48
N LYS A 81 18.08 -3.25 3.77
CA LYS A 81 18.01 -2.23 4.81
C LYS A 81 19.37 -1.54 4.78
N LEU A 82 19.45 -0.33 4.22
CA LEU A 82 20.61 0.53 4.43
C LEU A 82 20.60 0.88 5.92
N ILE A 83 21.25 0.05 6.72
CA ILE A 83 21.54 0.35 8.12
C ILE A 83 22.64 1.41 8.03
N GLY A 84 22.25 2.68 8.09
CA GLY A 84 23.19 3.78 8.27
C GLY A 84 23.79 3.68 9.66
N ASN A 85 25.10 3.46 9.72
CA ASN A 85 25.93 3.69 10.91
C ASN A 85 25.97 5.18 11.24
#